data_AF-A0A1Q5QXK6-F1
#
_entry.id   AF-A0A1Q5QXK6-F1
#
_cell.length_a   1.000
_cell.length_b   1.000
_cell.length_c   1.000
_cell.angle_alpha   90.00
_cell.angle_beta   90.00
_cell.angle_gamma   90.00
#
_symmetry.space_group_name_H-M   'P 1'
#
loop_
_entity.id
_entity.type
_entity.pdbx_description
1 polymer ?
#
loop_
_entity_poly.entity_id
_entity_poly.type
_entity_poly.pdbx_seq_one_letter_code
_entity_poly.pdbx_strand_id
1 'polypeptide(L)'
;MTITELDVVPREDDQEFLLECWKQCLAEMMADVEDAKRRWKDASQAVKAESLAAVAEARAAFGDTLLKLDRAIDERLGSLRRLIDEKNGPRVHPYVSDKVHYQGDLVTHEGSTYQALCDTGLAPPDEEHWICVAAGGLDGLSFRVRGTYQQDEPYSRLDVVALNGGSFVARRNNPGPCPGDDWQALCFQGKKGPTGPKGDRGEGGPPGPSIKGCELEAERYTLILNQSDGTSFSIDLRPFFETYHAECGG
;
A
#
# COMPACT_ATOMS: atom_id res chain seq x y z
N MET A 1 -17.15 46.75 110.01
CA MET A 1 -17.87 48.03 109.88
C MET A 1 -19.02 47.80 108.93
N THR A 2 -20.22 47.75 109.48
CA THR A 2 -21.50 47.54 108.80
C THR A 2 -21.93 48.85 108.16
N ILE A 3 -21.96 48.90 106.83
CA ILE A 3 -22.51 50.03 106.08
C ILE A 3 -24.03 49.85 106.12
N THR A 4 -24.70 50.76 106.82
CA THR A 4 -26.15 50.87 106.89
C THR A 4 -26.62 51.64 105.65
N GLU A 5 -27.50 51.04 104.85
CA GLU A 5 -28.25 51.74 103.81
C GLU A 5 -29.12 52.81 104.49
N LEU A 6 -28.64 54.05 104.45
CA LEU A 6 -29.49 55.21 104.66
C LEU A 6 -30.30 55.40 103.39
N ASP A 7 -31.60 55.13 103.49
CA ASP A 7 -32.62 55.43 102.50
C ASP A 7 -32.78 56.96 102.41
N VAL A 8 -31.79 57.62 101.80
CA VAL A 8 -31.82 59.06 101.51
C VAL A 8 -32.62 59.21 100.21
N VAL A 9 -33.92 59.45 100.33
CA VAL A 9 -34.70 59.97 99.20
C VAL A 9 -34.09 61.34 98.86
N PRO A 10 -33.50 61.53 97.66
CA PRO A 10 -32.95 62.82 97.28
C PRO A 10 -34.07 63.87 97.29
N ARG A 11 -33.75 65.13 97.63
CA ARG A 11 -34.74 66.22 97.51
C ARG A 11 -35.23 66.30 96.06
N GLU A 12 -36.45 66.81 95.80
CA GLU A 12 -37.02 66.86 94.43
C GLU A 12 -36.01 67.44 93.40
N ASP A 13 -35.30 68.51 93.79
CA ASP A 13 -34.25 69.13 92.96
C ASP A 13 -33.07 68.19 92.64
N ASP A 14 -32.70 67.30 93.58
CA ASP A 14 -31.61 66.32 93.39
C ASP A 14 -32.06 65.15 92.49
N GLN A 15 -33.35 64.78 92.51
CA GLN A 15 -33.89 63.74 91.63
C GLN A 15 -33.93 64.19 90.17
N GLU A 16 -34.33 65.44 89.92
CA GLU A 16 -34.38 66.01 88.58
C GLU A 16 -32.96 66.16 87.99
N PHE A 17 -32.00 66.59 88.81
CA PHE A 17 -30.58 66.63 88.43
C PHE A 17 -30.02 65.24 88.05
N LEU A 18 -30.28 64.21 88.87
CA LEU A 18 -29.83 62.84 88.59
C LEU A 18 -30.48 62.27 87.32
N LEU A 19 -31.74 62.60 87.05
CA LEU A 19 -32.45 62.18 85.85
C LEU A 19 -31.82 62.79 84.59
N GLU A 20 -31.47 64.08 84.62
CA GLU A 20 -30.79 64.74 83.51
C GLU A 20 -29.37 64.20 83.30
N CYS A 21 -28.61 63.97 84.37
CA CYS A 21 -27.31 63.29 84.27
C CYS A 21 -27.45 61.90 83.63
N TRP A 22 -28.48 61.14 84.01
CA TRP A 22 -28.73 59.82 83.42
C TRP A 22 -29.10 59.90 81.94
N LYS A 23 -29.97 60.83 81.54
CA LYS A 23 -30.33 61.05 80.12
C LYS A 23 -29.10 61.45 79.29
N GLN A 24 -28.26 62.32 79.82
CA GLN A 24 -27.02 62.76 79.18
C GLN A 24 -26.07 61.58 78.96
N CYS A 25 -25.81 60.78 79.99
CA CYS A 25 -24.98 59.59 79.87
C CYS A 25 -25.55 58.57 78.88
N LEU A 26 -26.88 58.41 78.84
CA LEU A 26 -27.53 57.49 77.93
C LEU A 26 -27.45 57.98 76.47
N ALA A 27 -27.58 59.28 76.23
CA ALA A 27 -27.39 59.89 74.92
C ALA A 27 -25.94 59.73 74.42
N GLU A 28 -24.95 59.94 75.28
CA GLU A 28 -23.54 59.72 74.97
C GLU A 28 -23.27 58.25 74.63
N MET A 29 -23.82 57.33 75.43
CA MET A 29 -23.67 55.89 75.19
C MET A 29 -24.32 55.45 73.87
N MET A 30 -25.50 56.00 73.51
CA MET A 30 -26.12 55.72 72.21
C MET A 30 -25.31 56.29 71.04
N ALA A 31 -24.74 57.49 71.19
CA ALA A 31 -23.88 58.10 70.19
C ALA A 31 -22.61 57.25 69.96
N ASP A 32 -21.99 56.75 71.03
CA ASP A 32 -20.84 55.84 70.94
C ASP A 32 -21.18 54.53 70.22
N VAL A 33 -22.37 53.97 70.45
CA VAL A 33 -22.84 52.76 69.76
C VAL A 33 -23.10 53.03 68.27
N GLU A 34 -23.68 54.17 67.92
CA GLU A 34 -23.89 54.57 66.52
C GLU A 34 -22.58 54.80 65.79
N ASP A 35 -21.61 55.46 66.43
CA ASP A 35 -20.27 55.67 65.90
C ASP A 35 -19.52 54.35 65.72
N ALA A 36 -19.59 53.44 66.70
CA ALA A 36 -19.01 52.11 66.59
C ALA A 36 -19.62 51.33 65.42
N LYS A 37 -20.95 51.40 65.27
CA LYS A 37 -21.67 50.77 64.14
C LYS A 37 -21.24 51.37 62.80
N ARG A 38 -21.04 52.69 62.73
CA ARG A 38 -20.59 53.38 61.51
C ARG A 38 -19.16 52.98 61.15
N ARG A 39 -18.23 53.03 62.10
CA ARG A 39 -16.84 52.57 61.92
C ARG A 39 -16.78 51.13 61.46
N TRP A 40 -17.58 50.24 62.06
CA TRP A 40 -17.62 48.83 61.66
C TRP A 40 -18.17 48.65 60.24
N LYS A 41 -19.20 49.41 59.87
CA LYS A 41 -19.76 49.40 58.52
C LYS A 41 -18.74 49.90 57.48
N ASP A 42 -18.04 51.00 57.77
CA ASP A 42 -17.03 51.58 56.89
C ASP A 42 -15.84 50.63 56.74
N ALA A 43 -15.36 50.03 57.84
CA ALA A 43 -14.31 49.01 57.81
C ALA A 43 -14.73 47.77 57.00
N SER A 44 -15.98 47.32 57.14
CA SER A 44 -16.51 46.20 56.34
C SER A 44 -16.58 46.54 54.86
N GLN A 45 -16.97 47.76 54.51
CA GLN A 45 -17.01 48.24 53.13
C GLN A 45 -15.60 48.36 52.54
N ALA A 46 -14.63 48.84 53.31
CA ALA A 46 -13.22 48.91 52.89
C ALA A 46 -12.66 47.52 52.56
N VAL A 47 -12.83 46.53 53.45
CA VAL A 47 -12.37 45.16 53.21
C VAL A 47 -13.05 44.53 51.98
N LYS A 48 -14.34 44.81 51.76
CA LYS A 48 -15.05 44.37 50.55
C LYS A 48 -14.51 45.03 49.29
N ALA A 49 -14.19 46.33 49.34
CA ALA A 49 -13.61 47.04 48.20
C ALA A 49 -12.20 46.51 47.87
N GLU A 50 -11.37 46.30 48.87
CA GLU A 50 -10.01 45.74 48.71
C GLU A 50 -10.05 44.32 48.13
N SER A 51 -10.93 43.45 48.64
CA SER A 51 -11.08 42.09 48.10
C SER A 51 -11.60 42.08 46.66
N LEU A 52 -12.55 42.95 46.31
CA LEU A 52 -13.03 43.08 44.92
C LEU A 52 -11.93 43.59 43.99
N ALA A 53 -11.10 44.54 44.44
CA ALA A 53 -9.95 45.04 43.67
C ALA A 53 -8.92 43.92 43.44
N ALA A 54 -8.56 43.17 44.49
CA ALA A 54 -7.64 42.05 44.37
C ALA A 54 -8.15 40.95 43.41
N VAL A 55 -9.45 40.66 43.43
CA VAL A 55 -10.07 39.72 42.47
C VAL A 55 -10.03 40.26 41.04
N ALA A 56 -10.25 41.56 40.84
CA ALA A 56 -10.17 42.18 39.52
C ALA A 56 -8.75 42.13 38.96
N GLU A 57 -7.74 42.41 39.78
CA GLU A 57 -6.33 42.29 39.40
C GLU A 57 -5.94 40.86 39.06
N ALA A 58 -6.36 39.88 39.88
CA ALA A 58 -6.11 38.47 39.59
C ALA A 58 -6.75 38.04 38.26
N ARG A 59 -8.00 38.47 38.00
CA ARG A 59 -8.68 38.20 36.72
C ARG A 59 -7.97 38.84 35.53
N ALA A 60 -7.50 40.08 35.68
CA ALA A 60 -6.73 40.75 34.63
C ALA A 60 -5.42 40.02 34.32
N ALA A 61 -4.68 39.62 35.36
CA ALA A 61 -3.46 38.84 35.20
C ALA A 61 -3.71 37.49 34.50
N PHE A 62 -4.77 36.77 34.87
CA PHE A 62 -5.18 35.55 34.17
C PHE A 62 -5.53 35.83 32.69
N GLY A 63 -6.28 36.90 32.42
CA GLY A 63 -6.59 37.32 31.05
C GLY A 63 -5.34 37.57 30.20
N ASP A 64 -4.36 38.29 30.75
CA ASP A 64 -3.08 38.55 30.08
C ASP A 64 -2.32 37.25 29.80
N THR A 65 -2.34 36.30 30.72
CA THR A 65 -1.70 34.98 30.49
C THR A 65 -2.38 34.19 29.39
N LEU A 66 -3.72 34.22 29.31
CA LEU A 66 -4.46 33.54 28.25
C LEU A 66 -4.16 34.16 26.88
N LEU A 67 -4.11 35.49 26.78
CA LEU A 67 -3.74 36.17 25.53
C LEU A 67 -2.31 35.83 25.08
N LYS A 68 -1.36 35.75 26.02
CA LYS A 68 0.02 35.33 25.72
C LYS A 68 0.08 33.88 25.23
N LEU A 69 -0.70 32.99 25.83
CA LEU A 69 -0.78 31.58 25.41
C LEU A 69 -1.38 31.45 24.02
N ASP A 70 -2.47 32.15 23.74
CA ASP A 70 -3.14 32.13 22.44
C ASP A 70 -2.19 32.60 21.32
N ARG A 71 -1.51 33.73 21.55
CA ARG A 71 -0.49 34.24 20.64
C ARG A 71 0.65 33.25 20.43
N ALA A 72 1.13 32.59 21.49
CA ALA A 72 2.21 31.61 21.39
C ALA A 72 1.78 30.36 20.59
N ILE A 73 0.52 29.94 20.73
CA ILE A 73 -0.06 28.85 19.94
C ILE A 73 -0.11 29.24 18.47
N ASP A 74 -0.62 30.43 18.15
CA ASP A 74 -0.69 30.93 16.77
C ASP A 74 0.69 31.05 16.13
N GLU A 75 1.68 31.58 16.86
CA GLU A 75 3.07 31.67 16.39
C GLU A 75 3.67 30.28 16.12
N ARG A 76 3.41 29.29 16.98
CA ARG A 76 3.87 27.90 16.81
C ARG A 76 3.18 27.21 15.64
N LEU A 77 1.87 27.35 15.50
CA LEU A 77 1.10 26.80 14.40
C LEU A 77 1.53 27.41 13.06
N GLY A 78 1.75 28.73 13.02
CA GLY A 78 2.27 29.42 11.83
C GLY A 78 3.66 28.94 11.44
N SER A 79 4.55 28.75 12.42
CA SER A 79 5.90 28.21 12.19
C SER A 79 5.86 26.77 11.65
N LEU A 80 5.01 25.91 12.21
CA LEU A 80 4.83 24.54 11.74
C LEU A 80 4.27 24.50 10.32
N ARG A 81 3.32 25.39 10.00
CA ARG A 81 2.72 25.45 8.66
C ARG A 81 3.75 25.82 7.59
N ARG A 82 4.60 26.82 7.86
CA ARG A 82 5.75 27.15 6.99
C ARG A 82 6.68 25.96 6.79
N LEU A 83 7.05 25.26 7.88
CA LEU A 83 7.91 24.08 7.81
C LEU A 83 7.28 22.95 6.98
N ILE A 84 5.96 22.77 7.09
CA ILE A 84 5.22 21.79 6.29
C ILE A 84 5.23 22.19 4.82
N ASP A 85 5.00 23.45 4.50
CA ASP A 85 4.97 23.96 3.12
C ASP A 85 6.37 23.98 2.48
N GLU A 86 7.43 24.26 3.26
CA GLU A 86 8.82 24.16 2.80
C GLU A 86 9.23 22.72 2.51
N LYS A 87 8.75 21.76 3.31
CA LYS A 87 9.17 20.37 3.22
C LYS A 87 8.32 19.56 2.24
N ASN A 88 7.02 19.83 2.20
CA ASN A 88 6.11 19.30 1.20
C ASN A 88 6.04 20.34 0.09
N GLY A 89 6.92 20.23 -0.90
CA GLY A 89 6.89 21.09 -2.07
C GLY A 89 5.49 21.18 -2.72
N PRO A 90 5.30 22.08 -3.71
CA PRO A 90 4.00 22.38 -4.29
C PRO A 90 3.23 21.11 -4.67
N ARG A 91 2.00 20.99 -4.15
CA ARG A 91 1.18 19.77 -4.32
C ARG A 91 0.63 19.75 -5.73
N VAL A 92 0.98 18.71 -6.49
CA VAL A 92 0.44 18.48 -7.83
C VAL A 92 -0.99 17.94 -7.72
N HIS A 93 -1.92 18.49 -8.50
CA HIS A 93 -3.32 18.07 -8.51
C HIS A 93 -3.92 18.14 -9.93
N PRO A 94 -5.03 17.45 -10.23
CA PRO A 94 -5.63 17.55 -11.56
C PRO A 94 -6.13 18.96 -11.86
N TYR A 95 -5.98 19.42 -13.11
CA TYR A 95 -6.64 20.63 -13.57
C TYR A 95 -8.16 20.49 -13.44
N VAL A 96 -8.81 21.52 -12.91
CA VAL A 96 -10.26 21.60 -12.76
C VAL A 96 -10.72 22.81 -13.58
N SER A 97 -11.65 22.59 -14.52
CA SER A 97 -12.27 23.67 -15.28
C SER A 97 -13.07 24.57 -14.35
N ASP A 98 -13.19 25.86 -14.70
CA ASP A 98 -14.02 26.84 -13.98
C ASP A 98 -13.56 27.14 -12.54
N LYS A 99 -12.33 26.74 -12.18
CA LYS A 99 -11.66 27.09 -10.94
C LYS A 99 -10.48 28.02 -11.24
N VAL A 100 -10.28 29.03 -10.39
CA VAL A 100 -9.05 29.83 -10.40
C VAL A 100 -7.93 29.00 -9.76
N HIS A 101 -6.84 28.84 -10.50
CA HIS A 101 -5.56 28.31 -10.03
C HIS A 101 -4.64 29.49 -9.76
N TYR A 102 -3.99 29.48 -8.62
CA TYR A 102 -3.16 30.60 -8.17
C TYR A 102 -1.74 30.47 -8.71
N GLN A 103 -1.04 31.60 -8.82
CA GLN A 103 0.37 31.61 -9.20
C GLN A 103 1.18 30.59 -8.38
N GLY A 104 1.91 29.73 -9.09
CA GLY A 104 2.74 28.68 -8.50
C GLY A 104 2.04 27.32 -8.33
N ASP A 105 0.72 27.22 -8.53
CA ASP A 105 -0.01 25.96 -8.48
C ASP A 105 0.51 24.98 -9.54
N LEU A 106 0.70 23.72 -9.15
CA LEU A 106 1.07 22.64 -10.07
C LEU A 106 -0.15 21.79 -10.41
N VAL A 107 -0.50 21.74 -11.70
CA VAL A 107 -1.65 20.97 -12.19
C VAL A 107 -1.24 19.91 -13.21
N THR A 108 -1.97 18.79 -13.24
CA THR A 108 -1.89 17.82 -14.36
C THR A 108 -3.00 18.07 -15.37
N HIS A 109 -2.63 18.15 -16.66
CA HIS A 109 -3.54 18.31 -17.79
C HIS A 109 -2.98 17.54 -19.00
N GLU A 110 -3.82 16.75 -19.68
CA GLU A 110 -3.44 15.96 -20.86
C GLU A 110 -2.13 15.13 -20.71
N GLY A 111 -1.93 14.52 -19.54
CA GLY A 111 -0.73 13.70 -19.26
C GLY A 111 0.55 14.48 -18.99
N SER A 112 0.50 15.81 -19.03
CA SER A 112 1.60 16.71 -18.69
C SER A 112 1.35 17.43 -17.36
N THR A 113 2.40 17.98 -16.75
CA THR A 113 2.34 18.79 -15.53
C THR A 113 2.74 20.23 -15.84
N TYR A 114 1.91 21.18 -15.41
CA TYR A 114 2.08 22.61 -15.64
C TYR A 114 2.11 23.37 -14.32
N GLN A 115 2.85 24.48 -14.27
CA GLN A 115 2.84 25.42 -13.17
C GLN A 115 2.19 26.73 -13.61
N ALA A 116 1.26 27.26 -12.81
CA ALA A 116 0.64 28.54 -13.08
C ALA A 116 1.67 29.68 -12.91
N LEU A 117 1.81 30.54 -13.92
CA LEU A 117 2.67 31.72 -13.91
C LEU A 117 1.98 32.94 -13.26
N CYS A 118 0.65 32.95 -13.26
CA CYS A 118 -0.21 33.96 -12.66
C CYS A 118 -1.54 33.32 -12.22
N ASP A 119 -2.36 34.07 -11.48
CA ASP A 119 -3.71 33.63 -11.15
C ASP A 119 -4.54 33.48 -12.43
N THR A 120 -5.03 32.28 -12.71
CA THR A 120 -5.67 31.95 -14.00
C THR A 120 -6.81 30.95 -13.86
N GLY A 121 -7.85 31.14 -14.68
CA GLY A 121 -8.89 30.11 -14.91
C GLY A 121 -8.73 29.39 -16.25
N LEU A 122 -7.76 29.81 -17.08
CA LEU A 122 -7.55 29.24 -18.41
C LEU A 122 -6.92 27.85 -18.29
N ALA A 123 -7.26 26.97 -19.23
CA ALA A 123 -6.67 25.64 -19.29
C ALA A 123 -5.23 25.70 -19.83
N PRO A 124 -4.29 24.90 -19.30
CA PRO A 124 -3.01 24.66 -19.98
C PRO A 124 -3.24 24.11 -21.39
N PRO A 125 -2.36 24.37 -22.38
CA PRO A 125 -0.97 24.80 -22.23
C PRO A 125 -0.72 26.29 -22.54
N ASP A 126 -1.69 27.19 -22.31
CA ASP A 126 -1.50 28.63 -22.59
C ASP A 126 -0.21 29.17 -21.95
N GLU A 127 0.76 29.57 -22.78
CA GLU A 127 2.13 29.89 -22.35
C GLU A 127 2.24 31.19 -21.54
N GLU A 128 1.24 32.06 -21.59
CA GLU A 128 1.21 33.29 -20.78
C GLU A 128 0.81 32.98 -19.33
N HIS A 129 0.00 31.94 -19.12
CA HIS A 129 -0.53 31.58 -17.81
C HIS A 129 0.10 30.31 -17.23
N TRP A 130 0.73 29.47 -18.05
CA TRP A 130 1.26 28.18 -17.65
C TRP A 130 2.65 27.92 -18.21
N ILE A 131 3.53 27.37 -17.38
CA ILE A 131 4.80 26.78 -17.83
C ILE A 131 4.73 25.26 -17.71
N CYS A 132 5.11 24.55 -18.77
CA CYS A 132 5.21 23.09 -18.75
C CYS A 132 6.44 22.67 -17.90
N VAL A 133 6.18 22.01 -16.77
CA VAL A 133 7.23 21.52 -15.86
C VAL A 133 7.67 20.11 -16.25
N ALA A 134 6.71 19.28 -16.67
CA ALA A 134 6.99 17.94 -17.16
C ALA A 134 6.01 17.61 -18.29
N ALA A 135 6.52 17.50 -19.52
CA ALA A 135 5.73 17.06 -20.65
C ALA A 135 5.41 15.56 -20.51
N GLY A 136 4.17 15.18 -20.82
CA GLY A 136 3.79 13.78 -20.96
C GLY A 136 4.66 13.10 -22.01
N GLY A 137 5.30 11.99 -21.63
CA GLY A 137 6.04 11.16 -22.57
C GLY A 137 5.10 10.45 -23.55
N LEU A 138 5.58 10.17 -24.75
CA LEU A 138 4.97 9.13 -25.58
C LEU A 138 5.28 7.77 -24.96
N ASP A 139 4.32 6.86 -24.94
CA ASP A 139 4.60 5.46 -24.64
C ASP A 139 5.75 4.99 -25.54
N GLY A 140 6.80 4.46 -24.92
CA GLY A 140 7.95 3.95 -25.66
C GLY A 140 7.50 2.84 -26.60
N LEU A 141 7.86 2.94 -27.89
CA LEU A 141 7.60 1.87 -28.83
C LEU A 141 8.36 0.61 -28.37
N SER A 142 7.64 -0.46 -28.10
CA SER A 142 8.19 -1.76 -27.69
C SER A 142 8.06 -2.79 -28.82
N PHE A 143 8.75 -3.93 -28.69
CA PHE A 143 8.61 -5.02 -29.64
C PHE A 143 7.17 -5.56 -29.66
N ARG A 144 6.61 -5.70 -30.85
CA ARG A 144 5.29 -6.31 -31.07
C ARG A 144 5.46 -7.65 -31.78
N VAL A 145 5.24 -8.75 -31.07
CA VAL A 145 5.36 -10.09 -31.67
C VAL A 145 4.16 -10.37 -32.57
N ARG A 146 4.41 -10.54 -33.88
CA ARG A 146 3.40 -10.79 -34.92
C ARG A 146 3.25 -12.27 -35.29
N GLY A 147 4.15 -13.14 -34.82
CA GLY A 147 4.13 -14.56 -35.15
C GLY A 147 4.86 -14.86 -36.47
N THR A 148 4.41 -15.83 -37.26
CA THR A 148 5.07 -16.24 -38.50
C THR A 148 4.95 -15.16 -39.59
N TYR A 149 6.06 -14.87 -40.27
CA TYR A 149 6.10 -13.88 -41.36
C TYR A 149 5.15 -14.26 -42.51
N GLN A 150 4.39 -13.27 -43.00
CA GLN A 150 3.51 -13.37 -44.17
C GLN A 150 3.90 -12.29 -45.19
N GLN A 151 4.02 -12.68 -46.47
CA GLN A 151 4.55 -11.79 -47.52
C GLN A 151 3.66 -10.57 -47.80
N ASP A 152 2.35 -10.75 -47.74
CA ASP A 152 1.36 -9.72 -48.11
C ASP A 152 0.86 -8.90 -46.91
N GLU A 153 1.45 -9.10 -45.72
CA GLU A 153 1.03 -8.42 -44.49
C GLU A 153 1.87 -7.15 -44.24
N PRO A 154 1.22 -6.00 -43.91
CA PRO A 154 1.96 -4.80 -43.53
C PRO A 154 2.54 -4.93 -42.12
N TYR A 155 3.85 -4.67 -42.02
CA TYR A 155 4.60 -4.64 -40.77
C TYR A 155 5.07 -3.22 -40.44
N SER A 156 4.99 -2.86 -39.16
CA SER A 156 5.48 -1.60 -38.62
C SER A 156 6.84 -1.78 -37.95
N ARG A 157 7.55 -0.69 -37.74
CA ARG A 157 8.82 -0.67 -36.98
C ARG A 157 8.61 -1.35 -35.62
N LEU A 158 9.55 -2.22 -35.24
CA LEU A 158 9.54 -3.07 -34.03
C LEU A 158 8.56 -4.25 -34.04
N ASP A 159 7.88 -4.52 -35.15
CA ASP A 159 7.21 -5.81 -35.32
C ASP A 159 8.24 -6.95 -35.40
N VAL A 160 8.02 -8.00 -34.62
CA VAL A 160 8.86 -9.19 -34.56
C VAL A 160 8.15 -10.36 -35.22
N VAL A 161 8.78 -10.96 -36.22
CA VAL A 161 8.26 -12.11 -36.97
C VAL A 161 9.19 -13.32 -36.87
N ALA A 162 8.62 -14.51 -36.99
CA ALA A 162 9.35 -15.77 -37.10
C ALA A 162 9.42 -16.20 -38.57
N LEU A 163 10.61 -16.55 -39.04
CA LEU A 163 10.85 -17.05 -40.40
C LEU A 163 12.01 -18.04 -40.42
N ASN A 164 11.82 -19.22 -41.02
CA ASN A 164 12.85 -20.25 -41.22
C ASN A 164 13.63 -20.63 -39.93
N GLY A 165 12.94 -20.71 -38.78
CA GLY A 165 13.57 -21.03 -37.49
C GLY A 165 14.36 -19.88 -36.86
N GLY A 166 14.35 -18.69 -37.46
CA GLY A 166 14.86 -17.46 -36.85
C GLY A 166 13.74 -16.50 -36.46
N SER A 167 14.08 -15.49 -35.66
CA SER A 167 13.22 -14.34 -35.42
C SER A 167 13.88 -13.05 -35.92
N PHE A 168 13.08 -12.18 -36.50
CA PHE A 168 13.50 -10.94 -37.13
C PHE A 168 12.62 -9.80 -36.65
N VAL A 169 13.21 -8.61 -36.51
CA VAL A 169 12.48 -7.39 -36.15
C VAL A 169 12.56 -6.36 -37.28
N ALA A 170 11.43 -5.75 -37.59
CA ALA A 170 11.34 -4.67 -38.57
C ALA A 170 12.05 -3.40 -38.05
N ARG A 171 13.02 -2.88 -38.81
CA ARG A 171 13.78 -1.67 -38.45
C ARG A 171 13.01 -0.38 -38.76
N ARG A 172 12.06 -0.44 -39.70
CA ARG A 172 11.22 0.67 -40.14
C ARG A 172 9.81 0.19 -40.50
N ASN A 173 8.89 1.13 -40.70
CA ASN A 173 7.56 0.83 -41.23
C ASN A 173 7.68 0.35 -42.68
N ASN A 174 6.86 -0.63 -43.05
CA ASN A 174 6.87 -1.27 -44.36
C ASN A 174 8.30 -1.74 -44.76
N PRO A 175 8.90 -2.67 -44.01
CA PRO A 175 10.27 -3.14 -44.22
C PRO A 175 10.41 -4.00 -45.49
N GLY A 176 9.31 -4.33 -46.18
CA GLY A 176 9.34 -5.17 -47.37
C GLY A 176 9.60 -6.66 -47.03
N PRO A 177 10.10 -7.45 -47.99
CA PRO A 177 10.24 -8.89 -47.83
C PRO A 177 11.21 -9.28 -46.71
N CYS A 178 10.82 -10.25 -45.88
CA CYS A 178 11.68 -10.84 -44.86
C CYS A 178 12.30 -12.15 -45.37
N PRO A 179 13.62 -12.39 -45.20
CA PRO A 179 14.60 -11.46 -44.64
C PRO A 179 15.08 -10.44 -45.70
N GLY A 180 15.44 -9.23 -45.24
CA GLY A 180 15.95 -8.14 -46.08
C GLY A 180 16.64 -7.06 -45.23
N ASP A 181 17.22 -6.03 -45.84
CA ASP A 181 18.05 -5.01 -45.17
C ASP A 181 17.32 -4.24 -44.04
N ASP A 182 16.00 -4.15 -44.17
CA ASP A 182 15.10 -3.50 -43.22
C ASP A 182 14.60 -4.44 -42.11
N TRP A 183 15.07 -5.69 -42.09
CA TRP A 183 14.83 -6.67 -41.06
C TRP A 183 16.13 -6.96 -40.30
N GLN A 184 16.09 -6.86 -38.97
CA GLN A 184 17.21 -7.20 -38.10
C GLN A 184 16.99 -8.59 -37.50
N ALA A 185 17.92 -9.52 -37.69
CA ALA A 185 17.85 -10.82 -37.01
C ALA A 185 18.06 -10.66 -35.50
N LEU A 186 17.18 -11.28 -34.72
CA LEU A 186 17.23 -11.32 -33.25
C LEU A 186 17.81 -12.65 -32.76
N CYS A 187 17.36 -13.76 -33.33
CA CYS A 187 17.90 -15.07 -33.03
C CYS A 187 17.77 -16.02 -34.22
N PHE A 188 18.61 -17.05 -34.23
CA PHE A 188 18.52 -18.19 -35.14
C PHE A 188 18.45 -19.47 -34.31
N GLN A 189 17.74 -20.47 -34.82
CA GLN A 189 17.71 -21.80 -34.22
C GLN A 189 19.14 -22.35 -34.10
N GLY A 190 19.49 -22.80 -32.89
CA GLY A 190 20.77 -23.46 -32.64
C GLY A 190 20.89 -24.78 -33.41
N LYS A 191 22.14 -25.19 -33.72
CA LYS A 191 22.39 -26.49 -34.34
C LYS A 191 21.95 -27.62 -33.40
N LYS A 192 21.38 -28.69 -33.97
CA LYS A 192 21.10 -29.92 -33.21
C LYS A 192 22.40 -30.41 -32.56
N GLY A 193 22.34 -30.72 -31.26
CA GLY A 193 23.47 -31.28 -30.53
C GLY A 193 23.94 -32.61 -31.13
N PRO A 194 25.17 -33.06 -30.83
CA PRO A 194 25.67 -34.33 -31.31
C PRO A 194 24.76 -35.48 -30.87
N THR A 195 24.58 -36.48 -31.74
CA THR A 195 23.88 -37.72 -31.40
C THR A 195 24.58 -38.36 -30.21
N GLY A 196 23.83 -38.75 -29.18
CA GLY A 196 24.37 -39.45 -28.02
C GLY A 196 25.09 -40.75 -28.39
N PRO A 197 25.92 -41.29 -27.48
CA PRO A 197 26.59 -42.57 -27.73
C PRO A 197 25.58 -43.67 -28.01
N LYS A 198 25.91 -44.56 -28.97
CA LYS A 198 25.11 -45.75 -29.26
C LYS A 198 25.08 -46.64 -28.03
N GLY A 199 23.90 -47.07 -27.60
CA GLY A 199 23.75 -48.01 -26.48
C GLY A 199 24.46 -49.34 -26.74
N ASP A 200 24.87 -50.01 -25.67
CA ASP A 200 25.56 -51.29 -25.74
C ASP A 200 24.70 -52.37 -26.42
N ARG A 201 25.36 -53.30 -27.12
CA ARG A 201 24.69 -54.43 -27.76
C ARG A 201 24.17 -55.39 -26.69
N GLY A 202 22.87 -55.75 -26.76
CA GLY A 202 22.29 -56.73 -25.86
C GLY A 202 22.96 -58.11 -25.95
N GLU A 203 22.89 -58.88 -24.86
CA GLU A 203 23.44 -60.24 -24.79
C GLU A 203 22.76 -61.19 -25.79
N GLY A 204 23.52 -62.15 -26.32
CA GLY A 204 23.00 -63.17 -27.22
C GLY A 204 22.07 -64.16 -26.50
N GLY A 205 21.00 -64.59 -27.17
CA GLY A 205 20.07 -65.57 -26.61
C GLY A 205 20.68 -66.97 -26.40
N PRO A 206 20.07 -67.81 -25.55
CA PRO A 206 20.57 -69.16 -25.28
C PRO A 206 20.47 -70.10 -26.51
N PRO A 207 21.32 -71.14 -26.60
CA PRO A 207 21.25 -72.15 -27.67
C PRO A 207 19.94 -72.94 -27.67
N GLY A 208 19.50 -73.40 -28.85
CA GLY A 208 18.28 -74.22 -29.00
C GLY A 208 18.45 -75.70 -28.63
N PRO A 209 17.35 -76.47 -28.48
CA PRO A 209 17.37 -77.88 -28.09
C PRO A 209 17.98 -78.80 -29.17
N SER A 210 18.71 -79.85 -28.75
CA SER A 210 19.32 -80.85 -29.63
C SER A 210 18.61 -82.21 -29.53
N ILE A 211 18.70 -83.07 -30.54
CA ILE A 211 18.09 -84.42 -30.50
C ILE A 211 18.98 -85.36 -29.68
N LYS A 212 18.42 -85.99 -28.64
CA LYS A 212 19.12 -86.92 -27.73
C LYS A 212 19.03 -88.39 -28.15
N GLY A 213 18.01 -88.78 -28.89
CA GLY A 213 17.84 -90.17 -29.32
C GLY A 213 16.59 -90.39 -30.15
N CYS A 214 16.45 -91.60 -30.69
CA CYS A 214 15.27 -92.00 -31.45
C CYS A 214 14.78 -93.39 -31.05
N GLU A 215 13.48 -93.60 -31.11
CA GLU A 215 12.81 -94.87 -30.82
C GLU A 215 11.82 -95.19 -31.94
N LEU A 216 11.70 -96.48 -32.32
CA LEU A 216 10.82 -96.93 -33.40
C LEU A 216 9.72 -97.81 -32.84
N GLU A 217 8.47 -97.35 -32.95
CA GLU A 217 7.28 -98.13 -32.61
C GLU A 217 6.83 -98.89 -33.86
N ALA A 218 7.39 -100.08 -34.07
CA ALA A 218 7.19 -100.87 -35.29
C ALA A 218 5.72 -101.22 -35.57
N GLU A 219 4.91 -101.44 -34.53
CA GLU A 219 3.47 -101.75 -34.69
C GLU A 219 2.69 -100.60 -35.33
N ARG A 220 3.09 -99.36 -35.04
CA ARG A 220 2.45 -98.14 -35.55
C ARG A 220 3.19 -97.52 -36.72
N TYR A 221 4.36 -98.07 -37.07
CA TYR A 221 5.29 -97.49 -38.03
C TYR A 221 5.69 -96.05 -37.68
N THR A 222 5.82 -95.72 -36.39
CA THR A 222 6.14 -94.35 -35.96
C THR A 222 7.57 -94.25 -35.45
N LEU A 223 8.35 -93.32 -36.02
CA LEU A 223 9.66 -92.93 -35.48
C LEU A 223 9.50 -91.75 -34.52
N ILE A 224 9.95 -91.90 -33.29
CA ILE A 224 9.91 -90.86 -32.26
C ILE A 224 11.33 -90.35 -32.02
N LEU A 225 11.54 -89.04 -32.21
CA LEU A 225 12.79 -88.33 -31.95
C LEU A 225 12.69 -87.58 -30.62
N ASN A 226 13.49 -87.97 -29.64
CA ASN A 226 13.50 -87.35 -28.31
C ASN A 226 14.50 -86.18 -28.27
N GLN A 227 14.05 -85.00 -27.86
CA GLN A 227 14.84 -83.77 -27.78
C GLN A 227 15.43 -83.57 -26.39
N SER A 228 16.45 -82.69 -26.29
CA SER A 228 17.23 -82.48 -25.08
C SER A 228 16.45 -81.83 -23.94
N ASP A 229 15.38 -81.13 -24.30
CA ASP A 229 14.42 -80.44 -23.44
C ASP A 229 13.31 -81.36 -22.91
N GLY A 230 13.32 -82.66 -23.27
CA GLY A 230 12.33 -83.64 -22.86
C GLY A 230 11.08 -83.70 -23.73
N THR A 231 11.02 -82.90 -24.80
CA THR A 231 9.96 -83.01 -25.82
C THR A 231 10.31 -84.09 -26.85
N SER A 232 9.30 -84.62 -27.53
CA SER A 232 9.49 -85.65 -28.56
C SER A 232 8.73 -85.30 -29.83
N PHE A 233 9.36 -85.48 -30.97
CA PHE A 233 8.77 -85.32 -32.29
C PHE A 233 8.46 -86.69 -32.88
N SER A 234 7.25 -86.92 -33.40
CA SER A 234 6.87 -88.20 -33.99
C SER A 234 6.65 -88.08 -35.50
N ILE A 235 7.16 -89.06 -36.24
CA ILE A 235 7.08 -89.16 -37.70
C ILE A 235 6.40 -90.48 -38.05
N ASP A 236 5.27 -90.43 -38.73
CA ASP A 236 4.61 -91.62 -39.28
C ASP A 236 5.35 -92.09 -40.54
N LEU A 237 5.89 -93.30 -40.49
CA LEU A 237 6.63 -93.93 -41.57
C LEU A 237 5.74 -94.76 -42.49
N ARG A 238 4.49 -95.06 -42.14
CA ARG A 238 3.60 -95.91 -42.95
C ARG A 238 3.44 -95.39 -44.39
N PRO A 239 3.26 -94.08 -44.65
CA PRO A 239 3.15 -93.57 -46.02
C PRO A 239 4.38 -93.87 -46.89
N PHE A 240 5.57 -93.90 -46.28
CA PHE A 240 6.81 -94.21 -47.00
C PHE A 240 6.87 -95.68 -47.40
N PHE A 241 6.45 -96.59 -46.52
CA PHE A 241 6.38 -98.02 -46.84
C PHE A 241 5.29 -98.35 -47.87
N GLU A 242 4.12 -97.71 -47.77
CA GLU A 242 3.06 -97.86 -48.77
C GLU A 242 3.51 -97.40 -50.16
N THR A 243 4.21 -96.27 -50.23
CA THR A 243 4.80 -95.78 -51.48
C THR A 243 5.81 -96.78 -52.05
N TYR A 244 6.72 -97.29 -51.21
CA TYR A 244 7.70 -98.28 -51.64
C TYR A 244 7.07 -99.58 -52.16
N HIS A 245 6.03 -100.09 -51.49
CA HIS A 245 5.31 -101.28 -51.94
C HIS A 245 4.53 -101.04 -53.24
N ALA A 246 3.97 -99.85 -53.44
CA ALA A 246 3.34 -99.47 -54.70
C ALA A 246 4.37 -99.41 -55.86
N GLU A 247 5.59 -98.93 -55.59
CA GLU A 247 6.68 -98.89 -56.58
C GLU A 247 7.25 -100.28 -56.93
N CYS A 248 7.26 -101.22 -55.97
CA CYS A 248 7.82 -102.57 -56.17
C CYS A 248 6.80 -103.64 -56.57
N GLY A 249 5.49 -103.34 -56.50
CA GLY A 249 4.38 -104.27 -56.76
C GLY A 249 3.57 -104.00 -58.03
N GLY A 250 4.07 -103.14 -58.92
CA GLY A 250 3.56 -102.90 -60.27
C GLY A 250 4.39 -103.60 -61.34
#